data_AF-A0A0K9FC46-F1
#
_entry.id   AF-A0A0K9FC46-F1
#
_cell.length_a   1.000
_cell.length_b   1.000
_cell.length_c   1.000
_cell.angle_alpha   90.00
_cell.angle_beta   90.00
_cell.angle_gamma   90.00
#
_symmetry.space_group_name_H-M   'P 1'
#
loop_
_entity.id
_entity.type
_entity.pdbx_description
1 polymer ?
#
loop_
_entity_poly.entity_id
_entity_poly.type
_entity_poly.pdbx_seq_one_letter_code
_entity_poly.pdbx_strand_id
1 'polypeptide(L)'
;MSGYEDFTFKPNGNTTRAEVATIHIRFMDTLKKAPTDFTGSQELLEVANTGTNILTITNFKELGGYKDVLGKRHTYANNTGVATIEHAIYVDTTSSKPKGIFKDMFFNEKSEDSILLNKGIFAIYYEYTFKPSRDVSIQSIANGSDMHFTSNFIVNKSKIEKFNLSSPINTSKNEFLKGETYRYWAHNKIGTQPGRQFGSRTDDGSLFYYEVPK
;
A
#
# COMPACT_ATOMS: atom_id res chain seq x y z
N MET A 1 16.63 8.60 -28.63
CA MET A 1 16.64 9.86 -29.38
C MET A 1 17.83 10.61 -28.84
N SER A 2 18.99 10.47 -29.47
CA SER A 2 19.89 11.62 -29.50
C SER A 2 19.08 12.71 -30.21
N GLY A 3 18.90 13.87 -29.58
CA GLY A 3 18.25 15.01 -30.23
C GLY A 3 19.08 15.48 -31.44
N TYR A 4 18.81 16.69 -31.92
CA TYR A 4 19.78 17.38 -32.76
C TYR A 4 21.14 17.43 -32.02
N GLU A 5 22.26 17.42 -32.74
CA GLU A 5 23.61 17.51 -32.13
C GLU A 5 23.79 18.76 -31.27
N ASP A 6 22.97 19.79 -31.49
CA ASP A 6 22.91 21.04 -30.72
C ASP A 6 22.02 20.97 -29.45
N PHE A 7 21.48 19.80 -29.11
CA PHE A 7 20.56 19.54 -28.00
C PHE A 7 19.26 20.36 -28.02
N THR A 8 18.90 20.99 -29.13
CA THR A 8 17.66 21.75 -29.24
C THR A 8 16.46 20.83 -29.51
N PHE A 9 15.26 21.28 -29.14
CA PHE A 9 14.00 20.68 -29.56
C PHE A 9 13.27 21.70 -30.43
N LYS A 10 13.02 21.38 -31.71
CA LYS A 10 12.45 22.30 -32.71
C LYS A 10 11.03 21.86 -33.11
N PRO A 11 10.01 22.06 -32.26
CA PRO A 11 8.65 21.57 -32.51
C PRO A 11 7.98 22.21 -33.74
N ASN A 12 8.45 23.39 -34.17
CA ASN A 12 7.99 24.09 -35.37
C ASN A 12 8.87 23.82 -36.61
N GLY A 13 9.84 22.91 -36.52
CA GLY A 13 10.68 22.52 -37.65
C GLY A 13 9.97 21.56 -38.62
N ASN A 14 10.47 21.48 -39.86
CA ASN A 14 9.98 20.49 -40.82
C ASN A 14 10.31 19.07 -40.32
N THR A 15 9.27 18.25 -40.15
CA THR A 15 9.39 16.84 -39.79
C THR A 15 9.90 16.02 -40.97
N THR A 16 10.86 15.13 -40.73
CA THR A 16 11.37 14.17 -41.72
C THR A 16 10.54 12.89 -41.73
N ARG A 17 10.54 12.17 -42.87
CA ARG A 17 9.86 10.87 -42.98
C ARG A 17 10.39 9.84 -41.98
N ALA A 18 11.67 9.90 -41.62
CA ALA A 18 12.30 9.01 -40.65
C ALA A 18 11.80 9.28 -39.22
N GLU A 19 11.58 10.54 -38.85
CA GLU A 19 11.00 10.92 -37.55
C GLU A 19 9.55 10.45 -37.44
N VAL A 20 8.74 10.63 -38.48
CA VAL A 20 7.35 10.12 -38.51
C VAL A 20 7.34 8.60 -38.38
N ALA A 21 8.17 7.89 -39.14
CA ALA A 21 8.25 6.43 -39.08
C ALA A 21 8.67 5.95 -37.67
N THR A 22 9.62 6.63 -37.04
CA THR A 22 10.08 6.31 -35.68
C THR A 22 8.98 6.53 -34.64
N ILE A 23 8.25 7.64 -34.72
CA ILE A 23 7.10 7.91 -33.85
C ILE A 23 6.01 6.85 -34.07
N HIS A 24 5.72 6.51 -35.33
CA HIS A 24 4.70 5.53 -35.68
C HIS A 24 5.05 4.13 -35.17
N ILE A 25 6.30 3.68 -35.34
CA ILE A 25 6.76 2.39 -34.79
C ILE A 25 6.62 2.36 -33.27
N ARG A 26 7.06 3.41 -32.56
CA ARG A 26 6.92 3.49 -31.10
C ARG A 26 5.47 3.51 -30.64
N PHE A 27 4.61 4.21 -31.38
CA PHE A 27 3.18 4.23 -31.11
C PHE A 27 2.57 2.84 -31.28
N MET A 28 2.87 2.16 -32.39
CA MET A 28 2.43 0.79 -32.64
C MET A 28 2.97 -0.20 -31.60
N ASP A 29 4.22 -0.06 -31.16
CA ASP A 29 4.79 -0.89 -30.11
C ASP A 29 4.18 -0.60 -28.73
N THR A 30 3.72 0.63 -28.49
CA THR A 30 2.98 0.99 -27.27
C THR A 30 1.57 0.41 -27.31
N LEU A 31 0.89 0.44 -28.46
CA LEU A 31 -0.44 -0.16 -28.64
C LEU A 31 -0.45 -1.68 -28.51
N LYS A 32 0.67 -2.35 -28.79
CA LYS A 32 0.82 -3.80 -28.59
C LYS A 32 0.94 -4.20 -27.13
N LYS A 33 1.23 -3.25 -26.22
CA LYS A 33 1.33 -3.54 -24.79
C LYS A 33 -0.06 -3.64 -24.20
N ALA A 34 -0.38 -4.77 -23.59
CA ALA A 34 -1.60 -4.92 -22.81
C ALA A 34 -1.49 -4.08 -21.51
N PRO A 35 -2.60 -3.64 -20.90
CA PRO A 35 -2.58 -3.04 -19.57
C PRO A 35 -1.87 -3.93 -18.53
N THR A 36 -1.91 -5.26 -18.71
CA THR A 36 -1.19 -6.23 -17.89
C THR A 36 0.33 -6.18 -18.03
N ASP A 37 0.87 -5.53 -19.06
CA ASP A 37 2.32 -5.36 -19.23
C ASP A 37 2.87 -4.21 -18.37
N PHE A 38 1.97 -3.46 -17.71
CA PHE A 38 2.33 -2.40 -16.78
C PHE A 38 2.05 -2.84 -15.35
N THR A 39 3.09 -3.04 -14.55
CA THR A 39 2.98 -3.45 -13.14
C THR A 39 2.02 -2.56 -12.36
N GLY A 40 2.05 -1.24 -12.55
CA GLY A 40 1.13 -0.33 -11.86
C GLY A 40 -0.34 -0.56 -12.21
N SER A 41 -0.65 -0.95 -13.46
CA SER A 41 -2.02 -1.30 -13.86
C SER A 41 -2.44 -2.65 -13.29
N GLN A 42 -1.52 -3.60 -13.17
CA GLN A 42 -1.77 -4.87 -12.47
C GLN A 42 -2.05 -4.63 -10.97
N GLU A 43 -1.30 -3.74 -10.31
CA GLU A 43 -1.53 -3.38 -8.91
C GLU A 43 -2.92 -2.77 -8.71
N LEU A 44 -3.33 -1.83 -9.58
CA LEU A 44 -4.67 -1.24 -9.53
C LEU A 44 -5.78 -2.28 -9.75
N LEU A 45 -5.58 -3.18 -10.71
CA LEU A 45 -6.53 -4.26 -11.00
C LEU A 45 -6.63 -5.25 -9.85
N GLU A 46 -5.51 -5.61 -9.22
CA GLU A 46 -5.52 -6.49 -8.05
C GLU A 46 -6.28 -5.82 -6.90
N VAL A 47 -5.98 -4.56 -6.58
CA VAL A 47 -6.68 -3.82 -5.52
C VAL A 47 -8.17 -3.74 -5.78
N ALA A 48 -8.58 -3.49 -7.02
CA ALA A 48 -10.00 -3.44 -7.38
C ALA A 48 -10.71 -4.79 -7.16
N ASN A 49 -10.02 -5.92 -7.31
CA ASN A 49 -10.60 -7.26 -7.23
C ASN A 49 -10.49 -7.89 -5.83
N THR A 50 -9.42 -7.60 -5.09
CA THR A 50 -9.05 -8.28 -3.84
C THR A 50 -8.84 -7.33 -2.67
N GLY A 51 -8.89 -6.02 -2.90
CA GLY A 51 -8.57 -4.96 -1.93
C GLY A 51 -7.09 -4.86 -1.54
N THR A 52 -6.20 -5.54 -2.25
CA THR A 52 -4.74 -5.51 -2.03
C THR A 52 -3.96 -5.60 -3.34
N ASN A 53 -2.68 -5.20 -3.34
CA ASN A 53 -1.72 -5.37 -4.44
C ASN A 53 -0.58 -6.35 -4.09
N ILE A 54 -0.77 -7.18 -3.05
CA ILE A 54 0.28 -8.01 -2.47
C ILE A 54 0.89 -9.00 -3.47
N LEU A 55 0.10 -9.62 -4.34
CA LEU A 55 0.59 -10.63 -5.28
C LEU A 55 1.29 -10.01 -6.49
N THR A 56 0.95 -8.77 -6.83
CA THR A 56 1.62 -8.03 -7.90
C THR A 56 2.98 -7.50 -7.44
N ILE A 57 3.08 -7.00 -6.20
CA ILE A 57 4.29 -6.32 -5.72
C ILE A 57 5.26 -7.23 -4.94
N THR A 58 4.82 -8.41 -4.52
CA THR A 58 5.64 -9.37 -3.77
C THR A 58 5.73 -10.71 -4.49
N ASN A 59 6.65 -11.56 -4.05
CA ASN A 59 6.70 -12.97 -4.43
C ASN A 59 6.05 -13.89 -3.38
N PHE A 60 5.23 -13.35 -2.48
CA PHE A 60 4.67 -14.13 -1.38
C PHE A 60 3.69 -15.18 -1.89
N LYS A 61 3.67 -16.32 -1.22
CA LYS A 61 2.75 -17.41 -1.50
C LYS A 61 1.45 -17.19 -0.72
N GLU A 62 0.34 -17.05 -1.42
CA GLU A 62 -0.99 -17.03 -0.80
C GLU A 62 -1.39 -18.43 -0.33
N LEU A 63 -1.83 -18.52 0.92
CA LEU A 63 -2.44 -19.70 1.51
C LEU A 63 -3.89 -19.41 1.95
N GLY A 64 -4.22 -18.14 2.19
CA GLY A 64 -5.57 -17.58 2.33
C GLY A 64 -5.54 -16.07 2.04
N GLY A 65 -6.54 -15.55 1.32
CA GLY A 65 -6.45 -14.22 0.71
C GLY A 65 -7.07 -13.10 1.56
N TYR A 66 -6.63 -11.85 1.33
CA TYR A 66 -7.29 -10.68 1.94
C TYR A 66 -8.78 -10.61 1.62
N LYS A 67 -9.18 -11.00 0.40
CA LYS A 67 -10.59 -11.05 -0.03
C LYS A 67 -11.51 -11.81 0.94
N ASP A 68 -10.96 -12.76 1.70
CA ASP A 68 -11.71 -13.59 2.63
C ASP A 68 -11.90 -12.92 3.99
N VAL A 69 -11.21 -11.81 4.29
CA VAL A 69 -11.27 -11.06 5.56
C VAL A 69 -11.73 -9.60 5.41
N LEU A 70 -11.71 -9.03 4.21
CA LEU A 70 -12.07 -7.62 4.02
C LEU A 70 -13.52 -7.36 4.46
N GLY A 71 -13.72 -6.24 5.17
CA GLY A 71 -15.02 -5.85 5.74
C GLY A 71 -15.51 -6.74 6.90
N LYS A 72 -14.77 -7.79 7.27
CA LYS A 72 -15.15 -8.69 8.37
C LYS A 72 -14.60 -8.19 9.69
N ARG A 73 -15.41 -8.40 10.73
CA ARG A 73 -15.20 -7.84 12.07
C ARG A 73 -14.00 -8.50 12.75
N HIS A 74 -13.24 -7.68 13.45
CA HIS A 74 -12.20 -8.07 14.37
C HIS A 74 -12.37 -7.28 15.67
N THR A 75 -12.63 -7.98 16.77
CA THR A 75 -12.77 -7.40 18.11
C THR A 75 -11.43 -7.43 18.83
N TYR A 76 -10.92 -6.26 19.21
CA TYR A 76 -9.63 -6.17 19.90
C TYR A 76 -9.68 -6.77 21.30
N ALA A 77 -8.64 -7.52 21.68
CA ALA A 77 -8.58 -8.30 22.91
C ALA A 77 -8.67 -7.46 24.20
N ASN A 78 -8.27 -6.19 24.14
CA ASN A 78 -8.36 -5.25 25.25
C ASN A 78 -9.68 -4.44 25.27
N ASN A 79 -10.68 -4.89 24.51
CA ASN A 79 -12.01 -4.30 24.41
C ASN A 79 -11.97 -2.81 24.02
N THR A 80 -11.03 -2.37 23.18
CA THR A 80 -10.96 -0.97 22.70
C THR A 80 -11.96 -0.67 21.59
N GLY A 81 -12.46 -1.69 20.90
CA GLY A 81 -13.51 -1.57 19.90
C GLY A 81 -13.49 -2.72 18.91
N VAL A 82 -14.16 -2.50 17.79
CA VAL A 82 -14.24 -3.44 16.68
C VAL A 82 -13.77 -2.75 15.42
N ALA A 83 -12.87 -3.41 14.68
CA ALA A 83 -12.38 -2.94 13.39
C ALA A 83 -12.69 -3.93 12.26
N THR A 84 -12.61 -3.43 11.03
CA THR A 84 -12.58 -4.20 9.80
C THR A 84 -11.39 -3.69 8.97
N ILE A 85 -10.75 -4.54 8.19
CA ILE A 85 -9.80 -4.11 7.16
C ILE A 85 -10.60 -3.85 5.89
N GLU A 86 -10.47 -2.68 5.31
CA GLU A 86 -11.11 -2.31 4.02
C GLU A 86 -10.15 -2.49 2.86
N HIS A 87 -8.87 -2.16 3.07
CA HIS A 87 -7.80 -2.29 2.08
C HIS A 87 -6.47 -2.61 2.75
N ALA A 88 -5.58 -3.29 2.02
CA ALA A 88 -4.20 -3.56 2.42
C ALA A 88 -3.25 -3.24 1.26
N ILE A 89 -2.62 -2.07 1.29
CA ILE A 89 -1.78 -1.56 0.19
C ILE A 89 -0.30 -1.72 0.53
N TYR A 90 0.43 -2.44 -0.30
CA TYR A 90 1.85 -2.73 -0.14
C TYR A 90 2.69 -1.75 -0.97
N VAL A 91 3.79 -1.31 -0.38
CA VAL A 91 4.87 -0.56 -1.04
C VAL A 91 6.16 -1.35 -0.85
N ASP A 92 6.84 -1.66 -1.95
CA ASP A 92 8.14 -2.32 -1.91
C ASP A 92 9.20 -1.33 -1.41
N THR A 93 9.66 -1.54 -0.17
CA THR A 93 10.76 -0.78 0.45
C THR A 93 12.01 -1.66 0.64
N THR A 94 12.09 -2.81 -0.04
CA THR A 94 13.19 -3.77 0.15
C THR A 94 14.53 -3.24 -0.36
N SER A 95 14.47 -2.35 -1.35
CA SER A 95 15.61 -1.77 -2.05
C SER A 95 15.88 -0.32 -1.60
N SER A 96 16.81 0.36 -2.27
CA SER A 96 17.21 1.74 -1.95
C SER A 96 16.18 2.79 -2.36
N LYS A 97 15.21 2.40 -3.20
CA LYS A 97 14.10 3.23 -3.64
C LYS A 97 12.79 2.48 -3.46
N PRO A 98 11.72 3.17 -3.04
CA PRO A 98 10.41 2.57 -2.94
C PRO A 98 9.86 2.23 -4.34
N LYS A 99 9.13 1.13 -4.47
CA LYS A 99 8.41 0.75 -5.71
C LYS A 99 6.94 0.46 -5.44
N GLY A 100 6.16 0.43 -6.53
CA GLY A 100 4.70 0.29 -6.52
C GLY A 100 4.00 1.60 -6.89
N ILE A 101 2.85 1.50 -7.55
CA ILE A 101 2.09 2.67 -8.02
C ILE A 101 1.57 3.53 -6.86
N PHE A 102 1.34 2.93 -5.70
CA PHE A 102 0.85 3.61 -4.51
C PHE A 102 1.93 4.28 -3.65
N LYS A 103 3.22 4.12 -4.01
CA LYS A 103 4.34 4.63 -3.20
C LYS A 103 4.25 6.14 -2.95
N ASP A 104 3.82 6.91 -3.96
CA ASP A 104 3.79 8.37 -3.84
C ASP A 104 2.66 8.84 -2.93
N MET A 105 1.57 8.07 -2.83
CA MET A 105 0.43 8.33 -1.93
C MET A 105 0.82 8.16 -0.47
N PHE A 106 1.63 7.14 -0.16
CA PHE A 106 1.82 6.71 1.23
C PHE A 106 3.24 6.86 1.78
N PHE A 107 4.28 6.74 0.95
CA PHE A 107 5.67 6.65 1.40
C PHE A 107 6.46 7.92 1.10
N ASN A 108 7.14 8.48 2.10
CA ASN A 108 7.99 9.66 1.96
C ASN A 108 9.48 9.34 2.11
N GLU A 109 10.17 9.18 0.99
CA GLU A 109 11.62 8.89 0.93
C GLU A 109 12.50 9.95 1.63
N LYS A 110 12.00 11.17 1.83
CA LYS A 110 12.76 12.28 2.45
C LYS A 110 12.43 12.47 3.94
N SER A 111 11.71 11.55 4.56
CA SER A 111 11.31 11.63 5.98
C SER A 111 11.77 10.40 6.78
N GLU A 112 11.23 10.24 7.98
CA GLU A 112 11.41 9.07 8.82
C GLU A 112 11.06 7.75 8.13
N ASP A 113 10.21 7.73 7.10
CA ASP A 113 9.85 6.50 6.36
C ASP A 113 11.09 5.87 5.68
N SER A 114 12.10 6.67 5.35
CA SER A 114 13.37 6.21 4.77
C SER A 114 14.06 5.13 5.62
N ILE A 115 13.75 5.04 6.92
CA ILE A 115 14.24 3.97 7.80
C ILE A 115 13.81 2.57 7.38
N LEU A 116 12.78 2.43 6.53
CA LEU A 116 12.30 1.15 6.01
C LEU A 116 13.07 0.66 4.78
N LEU A 117 13.79 1.55 4.09
CA LEU A 117 14.54 1.23 2.86
C LEU A 117 15.74 0.33 3.14
N ASN A 118 16.10 -0.51 2.16
CA ASN A 118 17.26 -1.41 2.20
C ASN A 118 17.26 -2.42 3.36
N LYS A 119 16.08 -2.76 3.92
CA LYS A 119 15.98 -3.69 5.07
C LYS A 119 15.30 -5.01 4.77
N GLY A 120 14.98 -5.28 3.50
CA GLY A 120 14.16 -6.44 3.14
C GLY A 120 12.79 -6.37 3.82
N ILE A 121 12.15 -5.20 3.75
CA ILE A 121 10.85 -4.92 4.37
C ILE A 121 9.92 -4.38 3.29
N PHE A 122 8.66 -4.78 3.34
CA PHE A 122 7.54 -4.09 2.69
C PHE A 122 6.81 -3.23 3.71
N ALA A 123 6.48 -1.99 3.33
CA ALA A 123 5.53 -1.17 4.08
C ALA A 123 4.11 -1.55 3.66
N ILE A 124 3.21 -1.68 4.62
CA ILE A 124 1.81 -2.03 4.38
C ILE A 124 0.95 -0.91 4.93
N TYR A 125 0.06 -0.36 4.13
CA TYR A 125 -0.89 0.68 4.52
C TYR A 125 -2.28 0.07 4.52
N TYR A 126 -2.87 0.00 5.69
CA TYR A 126 -4.21 -0.54 5.88
C TYR A 126 -5.20 0.60 6.01
N GLU A 127 -6.33 0.48 5.34
CA GLU A 127 -7.53 1.26 5.65
C GLU A 127 -8.41 0.43 6.57
N TYR A 128 -8.82 1.01 7.68
CA TYR A 128 -9.72 0.38 8.63
C TYR A 128 -11.02 1.14 8.70
N THR A 129 -12.13 0.42 8.90
CA THR A 129 -13.30 0.99 9.59
C THR A 129 -13.23 0.57 11.04
N PHE A 130 -13.39 1.50 11.97
CA PHE A 130 -13.26 1.26 13.40
C PHE A 130 -14.38 1.91 14.20
N LYS A 131 -14.97 1.12 15.10
CA LYS A 131 -15.95 1.58 16.07
C LYS A 131 -15.40 1.41 17.50
N PRO A 132 -14.95 2.49 18.15
CA PRO A 132 -14.46 2.44 19.52
C PRO A 132 -15.56 2.09 20.52
N SER A 133 -15.20 1.34 21.56
CA SER A 133 -16.06 1.05 22.71
C SER A 133 -15.95 2.11 23.82
N ARG A 134 -14.85 2.87 23.80
CA ARG A 134 -14.46 3.95 24.72
C ARG A 134 -13.49 4.89 24.01
N ASP A 135 -13.20 6.04 24.59
CA ASP A 135 -12.21 6.96 24.03
C ASP A 135 -10.82 6.32 24.06
N VAL A 136 -10.18 6.19 22.89
CA VAL A 136 -8.93 5.45 22.73
C VAL A 136 -7.97 6.13 21.76
N SER A 137 -6.68 5.89 21.99
CA SER A 137 -5.59 6.21 21.08
C SER A 137 -5.25 5.05 20.17
N ILE A 138 -4.59 5.29 19.02
CA ILE A 138 -4.14 4.20 18.14
C ILE A 138 -3.16 3.26 18.86
N GLN A 139 -2.35 3.77 19.80
CA GLN A 139 -1.55 2.91 20.68
C GLN A 139 -2.40 1.96 21.51
N SER A 140 -3.50 2.46 22.08
CA SER A 140 -4.41 1.61 22.87
C SER A 140 -5.03 0.53 22.00
N ILE A 141 -5.42 0.86 20.77
CA ILE A 141 -5.93 -0.11 19.80
C ILE A 141 -4.87 -1.17 19.48
N ALA A 142 -3.66 -0.75 19.11
CA ALA A 142 -2.55 -1.64 18.76
C ALA A 142 -2.17 -2.59 19.91
N ASN A 143 -2.23 -2.14 21.17
CA ASN A 143 -1.98 -2.98 22.34
C ASN A 143 -2.99 -4.13 22.50
N GLY A 144 -4.17 -4.02 21.90
CA GLY A 144 -5.21 -5.06 21.88
C GLY A 144 -5.24 -5.87 20.59
N SER A 145 -4.32 -5.60 19.65
CA SER A 145 -4.27 -6.29 18.37
C SER A 145 -3.85 -7.74 18.54
N ASP A 146 -4.60 -8.66 17.93
CA ASP A 146 -4.19 -10.06 17.76
C ASP A 146 -3.49 -10.24 16.40
N MET A 147 -2.53 -11.18 16.32
CA MET A 147 -1.78 -11.52 15.09
C MET A 147 -1.31 -10.32 14.24
N HIS A 148 -0.94 -9.20 14.89
CA HIS A 148 -0.56 -7.95 14.23
C HIS A 148 -1.62 -7.34 13.28
N PHE A 149 -2.90 -7.61 13.52
CA PHE A 149 -4.05 -7.02 12.79
C PHE A 149 -3.96 -5.50 12.68
N THR A 150 -3.50 -4.80 13.72
CA THR A 150 -3.28 -3.36 13.74
C THR A 150 -1.97 -3.00 14.42
N SER A 151 -1.32 -2.00 13.86
CA SER A 151 -0.10 -1.40 14.39
C SER A 151 -0.38 0.03 14.88
N ASN A 152 0.54 0.59 15.66
CA ASN A 152 0.48 1.97 16.14
C ASN A 152 1.17 2.98 15.20
N PHE A 153 1.66 2.54 14.04
CA PHE A 153 2.33 3.42 13.09
C PHE A 153 1.32 4.22 12.25
N ILE A 154 1.47 5.54 12.28
CA ILE A 154 0.61 6.49 11.57
C ILE A 154 1.18 6.81 10.19
N VAL A 155 0.32 7.20 9.24
CA VAL A 155 0.80 7.63 7.91
C VAL A 155 1.62 8.92 8.05
N ASN A 156 2.66 9.08 7.24
CA ASN A 156 3.49 10.28 7.27
C ASN A 156 2.64 11.55 7.09
N LYS A 157 2.84 12.55 7.95
CA LYS A 157 2.02 13.77 7.98
C LYS A 157 1.96 14.52 6.65
N SER A 158 3.08 14.62 5.93
CA SER A 158 3.11 15.30 4.63
C SER A 158 2.27 14.59 3.57
N LYS A 159 2.12 13.27 3.69
CA LYS A 159 1.29 12.44 2.80
C LYS A 159 -0.18 12.58 3.14
N ILE A 160 -0.50 12.58 4.44
CA ILE A 160 -1.84 12.90 4.95
C ILE A 160 -2.34 14.21 4.34
N GLU A 161 -1.56 15.28 4.47
CA GLU A 161 -1.93 16.61 3.96
C GLU A 161 -2.02 16.65 2.44
N LYS A 162 -1.04 16.06 1.73
CA LYS A 162 -0.97 16.10 0.26
C LYS A 162 -2.08 15.30 -0.41
N PHE A 163 -2.49 14.17 0.17
CA PHE A 163 -3.47 13.26 -0.42
C PHE A 163 -4.81 13.24 0.33
N ASN A 164 -4.99 14.14 1.30
CA ASN A 164 -6.20 14.24 2.13
C ASN A 164 -6.60 12.89 2.76
N LEU A 165 -5.63 12.17 3.31
CA LEU A 165 -5.86 10.86 3.93
C LEU A 165 -6.45 11.04 5.32
N SER A 166 -7.50 10.32 5.66
CA SER A 166 -7.92 10.19 7.06
C SER A 166 -6.92 9.29 7.77
N SER A 167 -6.22 9.77 8.79
CA SER A 167 -5.26 9.03 9.61
C SER A 167 -5.13 9.70 10.97
N PRO A 168 -4.84 8.94 12.05
CA PRO A 168 -4.46 9.55 13.32
C PRO A 168 -3.23 10.43 13.15
N ILE A 169 -3.19 11.52 13.91
CA ILE A 169 -2.06 12.46 13.92
C ILE A 169 -1.21 12.32 15.18
N ASN A 170 -1.67 11.54 16.16
CA ASN A 170 -0.95 11.22 17.38
C ASN A 170 -1.11 9.74 17.75
N THR A 171 -0.04 9.16 18.27
CA THR A 171 -0.04 7.75 18.69
C THR A 171 -0.75 7.52 20.02
N SER A 172 -0.60 8.43 20.99
CA SER A 172 -0.99 8.23 22.39
C SER A 172 -2.22 9.03 22.81
N LYS A 173 -2.59 10.08 22.08
CA LYS A 173 -3.79 10.89 22.34
C LYS A 173 -5.05 10.12 21.95
N ASN A 174 -6.10 10.22 22.77
CA ASN A 174 -7.40 9.68 22.42
C ASN A 174 -8.03 10.53 21.31
N GLU A 175 -7.97 10.02 20.08
CA GLU A 175 -8.55 10.64 18.89
C GLU A 175 -9.81 9.89 18.42
N PHE A 176 -9.95 8.62 18.82
CA PHE A 176 -11.13 7.82 18.53
C PHE A 176 -12.08 7.90 19.73
N LEU A 177 -13.16 8.64 19.56
CA LEU A 177 -14.14 8.92 20.60
C LEU A 177 -15.28 7.90 20.56
N LYS A 178 -15.75 7.50 21.72
CA LYS A 178 -16.87 6.55 21.85
C LYS A 178 -18.11 7.10 21.14
N GLY A 179 -18.79 6.22 20.40
CA GLY A 179 -20.05 6.53 19.72
C GLY A 179 -19.89 6.86 18.25
N GLU A 180 -18.69 7.26 17.83
CA GLU A 180 -18.37 7.56 16.44
C GLU A 180 -17.94 6.30 15.67
N THR A 181 -17.89 6.39 14.34
CA THR A 181 -17.27 5.39 13.47
C THR A 181 -16.24 6.07 12.59
N TYR A 182 -15.04 5.52 12.56
CA TYR A 182 -13.90 6.12 11.88
C TYR A 182 -13.50 5.26 10.70
N ARG A 183 -13.22 5.90 9.55
CA ARG A 183 -12.50 5.28 8.44
C ARG A 183 -11.14 5.94 8.36
N TYR A 184 -10.06 5.18 8.55
CA TYR A 184 -8.71 5.75 8.66
C TYR A 184 -7.63 4.82 8.11
N TRP A 185 -6.52 5.43 7.69
CA TRP A 185 -5.31 4.77 7.25
C TRP A 185 -4.28 4.72 8.38
N ALA A 186 -3.62 3.59 8.52
CA ALA A 186 -2.43 3.41 9.35
C ALA A 186 -1.51 2.42 8.67
N HIS A 187 -0.24 2.36 9.06
CA HIS A 187 0.73 1.49 8.40
C HIS A 187 1.29 0.41 9.31
N ASN A 188 1.84 -0.62 8.70
CA ASN A 188 2.56 -1.73 9.32
C ASN A 188 3.75 -2.07 8.41
N LYS A 189 4.53 -3.08 8.78
CA LYS A 189 5.67 -3.53 8.00
C LYS A 189 5.83 -5.04 8.10
N ILE A 190 6.23 -5.67 7.01
CA ILE A 190 6.54 -7.10 6.95
C ILE A 190 7.93 -7.32 6.39
N GLY A 191 8.72 -8.17 7.05
CA GLY A 191 10.06 -8.52 6.58
C GLY A 191 10.03 -9.70 5.61
N THR A 192 11.09 -9.84 4.82
CA THR A 192 11.22 -10.86 3.77
C THR A 192 12.11 -12.03 4.19
N GLN A 193 12.09 -12.41 5.47
CA GLN A 193 12.83 -13.59 5.91
C GLN A 193 12.25 -14.86 5.24
N PRO A 194 13.07 -15.69 4.57
CA PRO A 194 12.56 -16.90 3.91
C PRO A 194 11.82 -17.82 4.87
N GLY A 195 10.67 -18.35 4.45
CA GLY A 195 9.78 -19.18 5.27
C GLY A 195 9.00 -18.41 6.34
N ARG A 196 9.14 -17.07 6.43
CA ARG A 196 8.32 -16.27 7.34
C ARG A 196 6.86 -16.35 6.92
N GLN A 197 6.00 -16.61 7.88
CA GLN A 197 4.56 -16.63 7.70
C GLN A 197 3.93 -15.45 8.42
N PHE A 198 2.88 -14.91 7.84
CA PHE A 198 2.09 -13.85 8.47
C PHE A 198 0.64 -13.94 8.00
N GLY A 199 -0.24 -13.42 8.83
CA GLY A 199 -1.66 -13.49 8.60
C GLY A 199 -2.41 -12.86 9.76
N SER A 200 -3.72 -12.76 9.62
CA SER A 200 -4.60 -12.41 10.72
C SER A 200 -5.94 -13.08 10.55
N ARG A 201 -6.78 -12.99 11.58
CA ARG A 201 -8.09 -13.64 11.65
C ARG A 201 -9.18 -12.68 12.08
N THR A 202 -10.39 -12.95 11.63
CA THR A 202 -11.61 -12.23 11.97
C THR A 202 -12.45 -13.00 12.98
N ASP A 203 -13.42 -12.34 13.58
CA ASP A 203 -14.29 -12.89 14.63
C ASP A 203 -15.07 -14.13 14.17
N ASP A 204 -15.33 -14.26 12.88
CA ASP A 204 -16.02 -15.40 12.25
C ASP A 204 -15.08 -16.57 11.88
N GLY A 205 -13.79 -16.47 12.22
CA GLY A 205 -12.78 -17.48 11.93
C GLY A 205 -12.17 -17.41 10.53
N SER A 206 -12.59 -16.45 9.68
CA SER A 206 -11.92 -16.20 8.41
C SER A 206 -10.51 -15.68 8.64
N LEU A 207 -9.59 -15.99 7.74
CA LEU A 207 -8.19 -15.59 7.88
C LEU A 207 -7.56 -15.30 6.51
N PHE A 208 -6.64 -14.35 6.50
CA PHE A 208 -5.67 -14.22 5.43
C PHE A 208 -4.33 -14.75 5.95
N TYR A 209 -3.57 -15.39 5.08
CA TYR A 209 -2.33 -16.04 5.45
C TYR A 209 -1.41 -16.17 4.23
N TYR A 210 -0.19 -15.68 4.41
CA TYR A 210 0.83 -15.63 3.38
C TYR A 210 2.17 -16.14 3.92
N GLU A 211 2.98 -16.70 3.02
CA GLU A 211 4.33 -17.19 3.31
C GLU A 211 5.34 -16.52 2.38
N VAL A 212 6.45 -16.06 2.95
CA VAL A 212 7.64 -15.66 2.20
C VAL A 212 8.32 -16.92 1.67
N PRO A 213 8.52 -17.09 0.35
CA PRO A 213 9.16 -18.28 -0.20
C PRO A 213 10.52 -18.56 0.43
N LYS A 214 10.88 -19.85 0.52
CA LYS A 214 12.18 -20.32 1.00
C LYS A 214 13.30 -20.05 0.02
#